data_AF-A0A1N6F9Z0-F1
#
_entry.id   AF-A0A1N6F9Z0-F1
#
_cell.length_a   1.000
_cell.length_b   1.000
_cell.length_c   1.000
_cell.angle_alpha   90.00
_cell.angle_beta   90.00
_cell.angle_gamma   90.00
#
_symmetry.space_group_name_H-M   'P 1'
#
loop_
_entity.id
_entity.type
_entity.pdbx_description
1 polymer ?
#
loop_
_entity_poly.entity_id
_entity_poly.type
_entity_poly.pdbx_seq_one_letter_code
_entity_poly.pdbx_strand_id
1 'polypeptide(L)'
;MMIKVLHNGNCSKSNAVLEYLDENGVQFEIINIVEDPLSVLELKTVLKKLNQSVFHIIRKEEKLYLEKFAGKDHSEEEWLQILSENPSLIQRPIIIKGSVAMLGRPLENVKFFIEK
;
A
#
# COMPACT_ATOMS: atom_id res chain seq x y z
N MET A 1 13.55 2.95 15.04
CA MET A 1 12.23 3.39 14.55
C MET A 1 11.65 2.22 13.76
N MET A 2 10.44 1.75 14.09
CA MET A 2 9.85 0.58 13.45
C MET A 2 9.12 0.98 12.17
N ILE A 3 9.46 0.35 11.05
CA ILE A 3 8.80 0.53 9.76
C ILE A 3 7.54 -0.35 9.71
N LYS A 4 6.43 0.16 9.18
CA LYS A 4 5.26 -0.70 8.89
C LYS A 4 5.17 -0.96 7.40
N VAL A 5 4.96 -2.21 7.01
CA VAL A 5 4.86 -2.63 5.61
C VAL A 5 3.45 -3.17 5.37
N LEU A 6 2.64 -2.40 4.63
CA LEU A 6 1.35 -2.86 4.15
C LEU A 6 1.58 -3.85 3.00
N HIS A 7 1.29 -5.12 3.27
CA HIS A 7 1.67 -6.27 2.48
C HIS A 7 0.46 -7.12 2.08
N ASN A 8 0.61 -7.94 1.03
CA ASN A 8 -0.25 -9.10 0.81
C ASN A 8 0.63 -10.26 0.29
N GLY A 9 0.47 -11.41 0.95
CA GLY A 9 1.37 -12.59 1.00
C GLY A 9 1.95 -13.10 -0.31
N ASN A 10 1.26 -12.91 -1.43
CA ASN A 10 1.63 -13.54 -2.71
C ASN A 10 2.29 -12.56 -3.70
N CYS A 11 3.08 -11.58 -3.23
CA CYS A 11 3.64 -10.54 -4.10
C CYS A 11 5.17 -10.51 -4.09
N SER A 12 5.79 -10.97 -5.19
CA SER A 12 7.26 -10.96 -5.39
C SER A 12 7.90 -9.60 -5.12
N LYS A 13 7.30 -8.52 -5.64
CA LYS A 13 7.78 -7.14 -5.41
C LYS A 13 7.69 -6.73 -3.94
N SER A 14 6.72 -7.26 -3.22
CA SER A 14 6.60 -6.99 -1.80
C SER A 14 7.56 -7.82 -0.97
N ASN A 15 7.84 -9.06 -1.36
CA ASN A 15 8.83 -9.92 -0.70
C ASN A 15 10.24 -9.33 -0.85
N ALA A 16 10.58 -8.79 -2.02
CA ALA A 16 11.85 -8.10 -2.24
C ALA A 16 12.05 -6.89 -1.30
N VAL A 17 10.96 -6.23 -0.89
CA VAL A 17 11.04 -5.15 0.10
C VAL A 17 11.27 -5.70 1.51
N LEU A 18 10.59 -6.77 1.90
CA LEU A 18 10.79 -7.41 3.21
C LEU A 18 12.22 -7.94 3.34
N GLU A 19 12.73 -8.60 2.30
CA GLU A 19 14.11 -9.11 2.21
C GLU A 19 15.12 -7.96 2.33
N TYR A 20 14.95 -6.87 1.57
CA TYR A 20 15.83 -5.70 1.70
C TYR A 20 15.85 -5.13 3.12
N LEU A 21 14.69 -5.02 3.78
CA LEU A 21 14.63 -4.49 5.15
C LEU A 21 15.33 -5.42 6.15
N ASP A 22 15.16 -6.74 6.00
CA ASP A 22 15.80 -7.75 6.84
C ASP A 22 17.33 -7.77 6.65
N GLU A 23 17.81 -7.82 5.41
CA GLU A 23 19.23 -7.80 5.05
C GLU A 23 19.98 -6.55 5.58
N ASN A 24 19.27 -5.43 5.70
CA ASN A 24 19.82 -4.17 6.19
C ASN A 24 19.57 -3.95 7.70
N GLY A 25 19.06 -4.96 8.42
CA GLY A 25 18.82 -4.88 9.86
C GLY A 25 17.76 -3.84 10.27
N VAL A 26 16.87 -3.47 9.35
CA VAL A 26 15.81 -2.50 9.61
C VAL A 26 14.66 -3.20 10.30
N GLN A 27 14.29 -2.76 11.50
CA GLN A 27 13.13 -3.32 12.19
C GLN A 27 11.82 -2.92 11.49
N PHE A 28 11.00 -3.92 11.16
CA PHE A 28 9.69 -3.69 10.55
C PHE A 28 8.58 -4.58 11.11
N GLU A 29 7.35 -4.13 10.91
CA GLU A 29 6.09 -4.82 11.17
C GLU A 29 5.41 -5.09 9.82
N ILE A 30 4.91 -6.30 9.61
CA ILE A 30 4.10 -6.64 8.44
C ILE A 30 2.64 -6.45 8.82
N ILE A 31 1.89 -5.70 8.01
CA ILE A 31 0.43 -5.59 8.11
C ILE A 31 -0.15 -6.22 6.84
N ASN A 32 -0.80 -7.36 6.98
CA ASN A 32 -1.43 -8.05 5.86
C ASN A 32 -2.80 -7.43 5.57
N ILE A 33 -2.87 -6.51 4.62
CA ILE A 33 -4.10 -5.76 4.34
C ILE A 33 -5.23 -6.62 3.74
N VAL A 34 -4.94 -7.86 3.34
CA VAL A 34 -5.99 -8.79 2.87
C VAL A 34 -6.58 -9.61 4.01
N GLU A 35 -5.78 -9.96 5.01
CA GLU A 35 -6.27 -10.65 6.21
C GLU A 35 -6.91 -9.64 7.18
N ASP A 36 -6.30 -8.46 7.31
CA ASP A 36 -6.74 -7.36 8.15
C ASP A 36 -6.98 -6.10 7.29
N PRO A 37 -8.15 -5.97 6.65
CA PRO A 37 -8.48 -4.83 5.80
C PRO A 37 -8.44 -3.51 6.56
N LEU A 38 -7.87 -2.49 5.93
CA LEU A 38 -7.85 -1.14 6.48
C LEU A 38 -9.25 -0.52 6.43
N SER A 39 -9.65 0.11 7.53
CA SER A 39 -10.84 0.96 7.56
C SER A 39 -10.67 2.20 6.68
N VAL A 40 -11.77 2.86 6.33
CA VAL A 40 -11.76 4.16 5.62
C VAL A 40 -10.90 5.20 6.34
N LEU A 41 -10.93 5.24 7.67
CA LEU A 41 -10.14 6.20 8.46
C LEU A 41 -8.64 5.91 8.38
N GLU A 42 -8.26 4.63 8.40
CA GLU A 42 -6.87 4.21 8.23
C GLU A 42 -6.38 4.47 6.80
N LEU A 43 -7.20 4.22 5.78
CA LEU A 43 -6.88 4.57 4.40
C LEU A 43 -6.64 6.07 4.24
N LYS A 44 -7.52 6.92 4.79
CA LYS A 44 -7.30 8.38 4.81
C LYS A 44 -5.98 8.76 5.48
N THR A 45 -5.65 8.07 6.58
CA THR A 45 -4.38 8.27 7.29
C THR A 45 -3.18 7.87 6.43
N VAL A 46 -3.25 6.74 5.72
CA VAL A 46 -2.21 6.27 4.79
C VAL A 46 -2.04 7.25 3.64
N LEU A 47 -3.13 7.71 3.01
CA LEU A 47 -3.10 8.68 1.92
C LEU A 47 -2.48 10.01 2.34
N LYS A 48 -2.79 10.49 3.56
CA LYS A 48 -2.16 11.68 4.12
C LYS A 48 -0.64 11.50 4.28
N LYS A 49 -0.19 10.32 4.73
CA LYS A 49 1.24 10.00 4.86
C LYS A 49 1.93 9.87 3.50
N LEU A 50 1.23 9.36 2.50
CA LEU A 50 1.70 9.28 1.11
C LEU A 50 1.74 10.65 0.42
N ASN A 51 0.94 11.61 0.89
CA ASN A 51 0.67 12.87 0.21
C ASN A 51 0.16 12.62 -1.23
N GLN A 52 -0.80 11.71 -1.37
CA GLN A 52 -1.39 11.29 -2.64
C GLN A 52 -2.90 11.16 -2.53
N SER A 53 -3.59 11.32 -3.65
CA SER A 53 -5.02 10.99 -3.77
C SER A 53 -5.24 9.47 -3.78
N VAL A 54 -6.45 9.03 -3.39
CA VAL A 54 -6.86 7.62 -3.41
C VAL A 54 -6.67 6.97 -4.78
N PHE A 55 -6.83 7.72 -5.88
CA PHE A 55 -6.66 7.20 -7.24
C PHE A 55 -5.25 6.66 -7.51
N HIS A 56 -4.24 7.14 -6.79
CA HIS A 56 -2.85 6.71 -6.97
C HIS A 56 -2.56 5.36 -6.33
N ILE A 57 -3.37 4.91 -5.37
CA ILE A 57 -3.17 3.61 -4.71
C ILE A 57 -4.07 2.52 -5.29
N ILE A 58 -4.83 2.80 -6.36
CA ILE A 58 -5.68 1.80 -7.02
C ILE A 58 -4.84 0.92 -7.94
N ARG A 59 -4.97 -0.39 -7.77
CA ARG A 59 -4.35 -1.42 -8.58
C ARG A 59 -5.21 -1.74 -9.79
N LYS A 60 -5.12 -0.89 -10.82
CA LYS A 60 -5.95 -0.95 -12.05
C LYS A 60 -5.77 -2.24 -12.88
N GLU A 61 -4.70 -2.99 -12.65
CA GLU A 61 -4.42 -4.27 -13.31
C GLU A 61 -5.15 -5.46 -12.65
N GLU A 62 -5.76 -5.26 -11.49
CA GLU A 62 -6.43 -6.32 -10.75
C GLU A 62 -7.70 -6.78 -11.50
N LYS A 63 -7.94 -8.09 -11.58
CA LYS A 63 -9.09 -8.66 -12.30
C LYS A 63 -10.40 -8.04 -11.83
N LEU A 64 -10.56 -7.89 -10.51
CA LEU A 64 -11.72 -7.26 -9.90
C LEU A 64 -11.93 -5.81 -10.37
N TYR A 65 -10.85 -5.04 -10.54
CA TYR A 65 -10.91 -3.68 -11.09
C TYR A 65 -11.48 -3.72 -12.52
N LEU A 66 -10.89 -4.56 -13.37
CA LEU A 66 -11.26 -4.67 -14.78
C LEU A 66 -12.73 -5.09 -14.96
N GLU A 67 -13.23 -6.00 -14.13
CA GLU A 67 -14.58 -6.54 -14.23
C GLU A 67 -15.65 -5.59 -13.67
N LYS A 68 -15.37 -4.89 -12.56
CA LYS A 68 -16.40 -4.17 -11.81
C LYS A 68 -16.28 -2.66 -11.83
N PHE A 69 -15.09 -2.11 -12.07
CA PHE A 69 -14.80 -0.70 -11.81
C PHE A 69 -14.18 0.04 -13.00
N ALA A 70 -13.59 -0.68 -13.96
CA ALA A 70 -13.02 -0.07 -15.16
C ALA A 70 -14.08 0.71 -15.95
N GLY A 71 -13.75 1.95 -16.30
CA GLY A 71 -14.63 2.86 -17.05
C GLY A 71 -15.77 3.49 -16.24
N LYS A 72 -15.85 3.22 -14.93
CA LYS A 72 -16.78 3.89 -14.02
C LYS A 72 -16.11 5.10 -13.39
N ASP A 73 -16.92 6.14 -13.17
CA ASP A 73 -16.51 7.31 -12.42
C ASP A 73 -16.98 7.16 -10.97
N HIS A 74 -16.05 7.27 -10.04
CA HIS A 74 -16.28 7.14 -8.60
C HIS A 74 -15.51 8.26 -7.92
N SER A 75 -16.16 8.92 -6.96
CA SER A 75 -15.57 9.93 -6.09
C SER A 75 -14.47 9.35 -5.20
N GLU A 76 -13.68 10.22 -4.57
CA GLU A 76 -12.66 9.77 -3.62
C GLU A 76 -13.27 9.03 -2.42
N GLU A 77 -14.41 9.51 -1.92
CA GLU A 77 -15.16 8.90 -0.82
C GLU A 77 -15.65 7.49 -1.18
N GLU A 78 -16.19 7.30 -2.38
CA GLU A 78 -16.60 5.98 -2.87
C GLU A 78 -15.41 5.05 -3.02
N TRP A 79 -14.29 5.54 -3.58
CA TRP A 79 -13.07 4.74 -3.69
C TRP A 79 -12.53 4.31 -2.33
N LEU A 80 -12.60 5.15 -1.31
CA LEU A 80 -12.19 4.77 0.04
C LEU A 80 -13.03 3.60 0.58
N GLN A 81 -14.34 3.62 0.36
CA GLN A 81 -15.22 2.50 0.75
C GLN A 81 -14.89 1.25 -0.07
N ILE A 82 -14.78 1.38 -1.39
CA ILE A 82 -14.45 0.29 -2.30
C ILE A 82 -13.13 -0.37 -1.90
N LEU A 83 -12.08 0.42 -1.62
CA LEU A 83 -10.77 -0.11 -1.23
C LEU A 83 -10.79 -0.77 0.15
N SER A 84 -11.58 -0.24 1.09
CA SER A 84 -11.76 -0.83 2.43
C SER A 84 -12.44 -2.21 2.34
N GLU A 85 -13.44 -2.34 1.46
CA GLU A 85 -14.15 -3.60 1.23
C GLU A 85 -13.39 -4.57 0.32
N ASN A 86 -12.50 -4.05 -0.53
CA ASN A 86 -11.77 -4.82 -1.54
C ASN A 86 -10.26 -4.52 -1.47
N PRO A 87 -9.55 -4.94 -0.40
CA PRO A 87 -8.15 -4.58 -0.17
C PRO A 87 -7.19 -5.11 -1.25
N SER A 88 -7.61 -6.10 -2.05
CA SER A 88 -6.85 -6.57 -3.22
C SER A 88 -6.62 -5.47 -4.27
N LEU A 89 -7.50 -4.47 -4.32
CA LEU A 89 -7.41 -3.30 -5.20
C LEU A 89 -6.38 -2.27 -4.73
N ILE A 90 -5.77 -2.44 -3.56
CA ILE A 90 -4.76 -1.51 -3.05
C ILE A 90 -3.37 -1.88 -3.61
N GLN A 91 -2.65 -0.87 -4.11
CA GLN A 91 -1.26 -1.01 -4.52
C GLN A 91 -0.38 -1.38 -3.32
N ARG A 92 0.61 -2.24 -3.58
CA ARG A 92 1.48 -2.79 -2.54
C ARG A 92 2.90 -3.07 -3.07
N PRO A 93 3.92 -3.05 -2.21
CA PRO A 93 3.87 -2.65 -0.80
C PRO A 93 3.71 -1.13 -0.62
N ILE A 94 3.12 -0.72 0.51
CA ILE A 94 3.22 0.64 1.03
C ILE A 94 4.06 0.59 2.31
N ILE A 95 5.11 1.39 2.36
CA ILE A 95 6.04 1.48 3.49
C ILE A 95 5.71 2.73 4.29
N ILE A 96 5.56 2.58 5.61
CA ILE A 96 5.25 3.69 6.53
C ILE A 96 6.42 3.87 7.50
N LYS A 97 6.98 5.07 7.52
CA LYS A 97 8.05 5.51 8.42
C LYS A 97 7.57 6.72 9.21
N GLY A 98 7.08 6.50 10.43
CA GLY A 98 6.54 7.57 11.27
C GLY A 98 5.36 8.30 10.61
N SER A 99 5.54 9.57 10.26
CA SER A 99 4.51 10.44 9.66
C SER A 99 4.48 10.41 8.12
N VAL A 100 5.41 9.70 7.47
CA VAL A 100 5.52 9.63 6.00
C VAL A 100 5.34 8.20 5.50
N ALA A 101 4.89 8.05 4.26
CA ALA A 101 4.74 6.77 3.60
C ALA A 101 5.18 6.82 2.14
N MET A 102 5.48 5.65 1.55
CA MET A 102 5.91 5.51 0.17
C MET A 102 5.41 4.22 -0.46
N LEU A 103 5.06 4.27 -1.75
CA LEU A 103 4.84 3.07 -2.55
C LEU A 103 6.17 2.40 -2.91
N GLY A 104 6.38 1.18 -2.44
CA GLY A 104 7.60 0.41 -2.63
C GLY A 104 7.70 -0.28 -3.99
N ARG A 105 7.24 0.40 -5.06
CA ARG A 105 7.36 -0.06 -6.44
C ARG A 105 7.83 1.11 -7.31
N PRO A 106 9.07 1.06 -7.82
CA PRO A 106 10.02 -0.05 -7.75
C PRO A 106 10.78 -0.10 -6.40
N LEU A 107 11.64 -1.10 -6.17
CA LEU A 107 12.33 -1.31 -4.88
C LEU A 107 13.25 -0.14 -4.51
N GLU A 108 13.79 0.55 -5.50
CA GLU A 108 14.67 1.71 -5.38
C GLU A 108 14.02 2.85 -4.58
N ASN A 109 12.70 2.99 -4.68
CA ASN A 109 11.92 3.91 -3.85
C ASN A 109 12.13 3.62 -2.36
N VAL A 110 12.07 2.35 -1.98
CA VAL A 110 12.24 1.92 -0.59
C VAL A 110 13.65 2.19 -0.10
N LYS A 111 14.67 1.86 -0.92
CA LYS A 111 16.07 2.12 -0.56
C LYS A 111 16.28 3.60 -0.20
N PHE A 112 15.86 4.48 -1.10
CA PHE A 112 15.92 5.92 -0.88
C PHE A 112 15.13 6.39 0.35
N PHE A 113 13.96 5.80 0.59
CA PHE A 113 13.08 6.16 1.72
C PHE A 113 13.60 5.72 3.08
N ILE A 114 14.34 4.61 3.13
CA ILE A 114 14.90 4.08 4.36
C ILE A 114 16.20 4.81 4.72
N GLU A 115 17.07 5.06 3.73
CA GLU A 115 18.38 5.70 3.89
C GLU A 115 18.31 7.19 4.27
N LYS A 116 17.18 7.86 3.98
CA LYS A 116 16.91 9.25 4.36
C LYS A 116 16.07 9.37 5.63
#